data_AF-A0A5E7A9D3-F1
#
_entry.id   AF-A0A5E7A9D3-F1
#
_cell.length_a   1.000
_cell.length_b   1.000
_cell.length_c   1.000
_cell.angle_alpha   90.00
_cell.angle_beta   90.00
_cell.angle_gamma   90.00
#
_symmetry.space_group_name_H-M   'P 1'
#
loop_
_entity.id
_entity.type
_entity.pdbx_description
1 polymer ?
#
loop_
_entity_poly.entity_id
_entity_poly.type
_entity_poly.pdbx_seq_one_letter_code
_entity_poly.pdbx_strand_id
1 'polypeptide(L)' 'MSTAPFKSLLDEQVKDINRKVAIVGFGLPFNELIGRDREFLVANLPAQLATTMKGKRIAVRVRS' A
#
# COMPACT_ATOMS: atom_id res chain seq x y z
N MET A 1 3.86 40.21 3.16
CA MET A 1 4.55 39.26 2.26
C MET A 1 4.48 37.88 2.90
N SER A 2 3.74 36.94 2.30
CA SER A 2 3.67 35.55 2.78
C SER A 2 4.65 34.73 1.94
N THR A 3 5.70 34.22 2.56
CA THR A 3 6.62 33.26 1.93
C THR A 3 5.88 31.94 1.72
N ALA A 4 5.86 31.44 0.48
CA ALA A 4 5.29 30.12 0.18
C ALA A 4 5.92 29.06 1.10
N PRO A 5 5.15 28.07 1.60
CA PRO A 5 5.69 27.06 2.49
C PRO A 5 6.85 26.36 1.79
N PHE A 6 8.05 26.51 2.35
CA PHE A 6 9.23 25.81 1.87
C PHE A 6 8.95 24.32 2.00
N LYS A 7 8.85 23.61 0.88
CA LYS A 7 8.72 22.14 0.90
C LYS A 7 9.92 21.61 1.67
N SER A 8 9.66 21.03 2.83
CA SER A 8 10.74 20.51 3.65
C SER A 8 11.34 19.30 2.94
N LEU A 9 12.64 19.08 3.13
CA LEU A 9 13.34 17.90 2.60
C LEU A 9 12.66 16.59 3.07
N LEU A 10 12.00 16.65 4.22
CA LEU A 10 11.16 15.60 4.78
C LEU A 10 9.91 15.31 3.94
N ASP A 11 9.23 16.33 3.41
CA ASP A 11 8.02 16.14 2.59
C ASP A 11 8.33 15.39 1.28
N GLU A 12 9.48 15.68 0.67
CA GLU A 12 9.95 14.97 -0.52
C GLU A 12 10.33 13.52 -0.20
N GLN A 13 11.04 13.30 0.91
CA GLN A 13 11.39 11.95 1.38
C GLN A 13 10.14 11.12 1.68
N VAL A 14 9.15 11.69 2.36
CA VAL A 14 7.87 11.02 2.67
C VAL A 14 7.13 10.68 1.38
N LYS A 15 7.11 11.58 0.39
CA LYS A 15 6.49 11.32 -0.90
C LYS A 15 7.20 10.20 -1.66
N ASP A 16 8.52 10.16 -1.62
CA ASP A 16 9.33 9.12 -2.26
C ASP A 16 9.18 7.76 -1.59
N ILE A 17 9.15 7.71 -0.25
CA ILE A 17 8.85 6.49 0.52
C ILE A 17 7.47 5.97 0.12
N ASN A 18 6.45 6.84 0.12
CA ASN A 18 5.10 6.44 -0.26
C ASN A 18 5.01 5.92 -1.71
N ARG A 19 5.77 6.52 -2.63
CA ARG A 19 5.86 6.06 -4.03
C ARG A 19 6.50 4.68 -4.12
N LYS A 20 7.58 4.43 -3.38
CA LYS A 20 8.28 3.13 -3.33
C LYS A 20 7.45 2.05 -2.65
N VAL A 21 6.82 2.35 -1.51
CA VAL A 21 5.90 1.44 -0.81
C VAL A 21 4.70 1.08 -1.68
N ALA A 22 4.16 2.04 -2.43
CA ALA A 22 3.11 1.73 -3.40
C ALA A 22 3.60 0.73 -4.46
N ILE A 23 4.80 0.90 -5.01
CA ILE A 23 5.37 -0.03 -5.99
C ILE A 23 5.57 -1.43 -5.38
N VAL A 24 6.09 -1.52 -4.16
CA VAL A 24 6.28 -2.80 -3.45
C VAL A 24 4.95 -3.50 -3.20
N GLY A 25 3.92 -2.76 -2.77
CA GLY A 25 2.56 -3.30 -2.58
C GLY A 25 1.84 -3.71 -3.87
N PHE A 26 2.31 -3.28 -5.04
CA PHE A 26 1.80 -3.72 -6.36
C PHE A 26 2.70 -4.76 -7.06
N GLY A 27 3.97 -4.87 -6.66
CA GLY A 27 4.95 -5.78 -7.25
C GLY A 27 5.06 -7.14 -6.55
N LEU A 28 4.72 -7.18 -5.25
CA LEU A 28 4.66 -8.43 -4.50
C LEU A 28 3.24 -9.01 -4.54
N PRO A 29 3.09 -10.32 -4.79
CA PRO A 29 1.82 -11.01 -4.62
C PRO A 29 1.23 -10.75 -3.24
N PHE A 30 -0.08 -10.52 -3.18
CA PHE A 30 -0.78 -10.16 -1.95
C PHE A 30 -0.49 -11.09 -0.76
N ASN A 31 -0.38 -12.40 -1.02
CA ASN A 31 -0.08 -13.38 0.01
C ASN A 31 1.29 -13.15 0.67
N GLU A 32 2.31 -12.76 -0.09
CA GLU A 32 3.63 -12.45 0.47
C GLU A 32 3.59 -11.24 1.40
N LEU A 33 2.75 -10.24 1.08
CA LEU A 33 2.57 -9.05 1.92
C LEU A 33 1.99 -9.37 3.31
N ILE A 34 1.27 -10.48 3.43
CA ILE A 34 0.70 -10.96 4.71
C ILE A 34 1.48 -12.14 5.30
N GLY A 35 2.70 -12.41 4.81
CA GLY A 35 3.57 -13.48 5.30
C GLY A 35 3.08 -14.89 4.97
N ARG A 36 2.34 -15.05 3.86
CA ARG A 36 1.82 -16.34 3.37
C ARG A 36 2.42 -16.70 2.03
N ASP A 37 2.40 -17.99 1.73
CA ASP A 37 2.85 -18.49 0.44
C ASP A 37 1.95 -18.01 -0.70
N ARG A 38 2.53 -17.84 -1.90
CA ARG A 38 1.78 -17.40 -3.10
C ARG A 38 0.59 -18.29 -3.41
N GLU A 39 0.71 -19.58 -3.14
CA GLU A 39 -0.29 -20.61 -3.42
C GLU A 39 -1.40 -20.68 -2.36
N PHE A 40 -1.24 -19.95 -1.24
CA PHE A 40 -2.23 -19.94 -0.17
C PHE A 40 -3.56 -19.38 -0.68
N LEU A 41 -4.61 -20.20 -0.60
CA LEU A 41 -5.92 -19.79 -1.10
C LEU A 41 -6.46 -18.63 -0.27
N VAL A 42 -6.87 -17.57 -0.95
CA VAL A 42 -7.53 -16.40 -0.33
C VAL A 42 -8.76 -16.81 0.48
N ALA A 43 -9.48 -17.86 0.06
CA ALA A 43 -10.63 -18.42 0.78
C ALA A 43 -10.28 -18.99 2.16
N ASN A 44 -9.03 -19.39 2.38
CA ASN A 44 -8.56 -19.97 3.64
C ASN A 44 -7.96 -18.93 4.58
N LEU A 45 -8.04 -17.64 4.23
CA LEU A 45 -7.52 -16.59 5.09
C LEU A 45 -8.34 -16.51 6.38
N PRO A 46 -7.67 -16.46 7.55
CA PRO A 46 -8.36 -16.36 8.83
C PRO A 46 -9.00 -14.98 9.05
N ALA A 47 -8.75 -14.03 8.16
CA ALA A 47 -9.27 -12.67 8.24
C ALA A 47 -10.01 -12.31 6.95
N GLN A 48 -11.16 -11.65 7.10
CA GLN A 48 -11.91 -11.14 5.97
C GLN A 48 -11.12 -10.01 5.29
N LEU A 49 -11.09 -10.02 3.96
CA LEU A 49 -10.46 -8.97 3.19
C LEU A 49 -11.52 -7.98 2.71
N ALA A 50 -11.20 -6.69 2.81
CA ALA A 50 -11.97 -5.61 2.20
C ALA A 50 -11.23 -5.10 0.96
N THR A 51 -11.92 -5.09 -0.17
CA THR A 51 -11.46 -4.41 -1.38
C THR A 51 -11.67 -2.91 -1.25
N THR A 52 -10.62 -2.13 -1.50
CA THR A 52 -10.69 -0.67 -1.62
C THR A 52 -10.15 -0.23 -2.98
N MET A 53 -10.73 0.82 -3.53
CA MET A 53 -10.28 1.41 -4.78
C MET A 53 -9.36 2.59 -4.50
N LYS A 54 -8.11 2.53 -4.97
CA LYS A 54 -7.19 3.67 -4.95
C LYS A 54 -6.91 4.13 -6.38
N GLY A 55 -7.67 5.13 -6.82
CA GLY A 55 -7.68 5.56 -8.22
C GLY A 55 -8.26 4.46 -9.12
N LYS A 56 -7.51 4.02 -10.14
CA LYS A 56 -7.91 2.94 -11.06
C LYS A 56 -7.42 1.54 -10.64
N ARG A 57 -6.88 1.38 -9.43
CA ARG A 57 -6.31 0.12 -8.95
C ARG A 57 -7.12 -0.42 -7.76
N ILE A 58 -7.35 -1.73 -7.78
CA ILE A 58 -7.90 -2.48 -6.64
C ILE A 58 -6.76 -2.70 -5.66
N ALA A 59 -6.94 -2.26 -4.42
CA ALA A 59 -6.09 -2.61 -3.30
C ALA A 59 -6.90 -3.46 -2.33
N VAL A 60 -6.28 -4.50 -1.78
CA VAL A 60 -6.94 -5.40 -0.82
C VAL A 60 -6.32 -5.17 0.54
N ARG A 61 -7.15 -5.03 1.57
CA ARG A 61 -6.71 -4.84 2.96
C ARG A 61 -7.43 -5.81 3.87
N VAL A 62 -6.80 -6.14 5.01
CA VAL A 62 -7.49 -6.86 6.08
C VAL A 62 -8.60 -5.96 6.63
N ARG A 63 -9.80 -6.52 6.76
CA ARG A 63 -10.94 -5.85 7.39
C ARG A 63 -10.70 -5.83 8.89
N SER A 64 -10.41 -4.65 9.43
CA SER A 64 -10.42 -4.37 10.87
C SER A 64 -11.84 -4.24 11.40
#